data_AF-A0A3D1T0G1-F1
#
_entry.id   AF-A0A3D1T0G1-F1
#
_cell.length_a   1.000
_cell.length_b   1.000
_cell.length_c   1.000
_cell.angle_alpha   90.00
_cell.angle_beta   90.00
_cell.angle_gamma   90.00
#
_symmetry.space_group_name_H-M   'P 1'
#
loop_
_entity.id
_entity.type
_entity.pdbx_description
1 polymer ?
#
loop_
_entity_poly.entity_id
_entity_poly.type
_entity_poly.pdbx_seq_one_letter_code
_entity_poly.pdbx_strand_id
1 'polypeptide(L)' 'INTPQFSISSTDIRNRIETGRPYHYMLPEAVYRYIKANGIY' A
#
# COMPACT_ATOMS: atom_id res chain seq x y z
N ILE A 1 -0.54 12.20 15.98
CA ILE A 1 -0.45 11.20 14.88
C ILE A 1 -1.85 10.87 14.39
N ASN A 2 -2.36 11.63 13.41
CA ASN A 2 -3.73 11.47 12.91
C ASN A 2 -3.66 10.82 11.52
N THR A 3 -3.42 9.51 11.49
CA THR A 3 -3.56 8.74 10.24
C THR A 3 -5.04 8.41 10.08
N PRO A 4 -5.72 8.88 9.02
CA PRO A 4 -7.10 8.48 8.77
C PRO A 4 -7.13 6.96 8.66
N GLN A 5 -7.83 6.31 9.59
CA GLN A 5 -8.02 4.88 9.59
C GLN A 5 -9.04 4.56 8.51
N PHE A 6 -8.59 4.55 7.26
CA PHE A 6 -9.30 3.84 6.21
C PHE A 6 -9.38 2.37 6.63
N SER A 7 -10.53 1.73 6.45
CA SER A 7 -10.72 0.29 6.67
C SER A 7 -9.94 -0.58 5.66
N ILE A 8 -8.69 -0.21 5.37
CA ILE A 8 -7.80 -0.87 4.44
C ILE A 8 -6.98 -1.86 5.26
N SER A 9 -7.19 -3.14 4.98
CA SER A 9 -6.37 -4.21 5.54
C SER A 9 -5.06 -4.33 4.75
N SER A 10 -3.96 -4.63 5.45
CA SER A 10 -2.69 -4.99 4.81
C SER A 10 -2.84 -6.19 3.87
N THR A 11 -3.82 -7.08 4.10
CA THR A 11 -4.15 -8.18 3.20
C THR A 11 -4.70 -7.67 1.86
N ASP A 12 -5.58 -6.66 1.87
CA ASP A 12 -6.11 -6.06 0.63
C ASP A 12 -5.00 -5.37 -0.17
N ILE A 13 -4.09 -4.67 0.52
CA ILE A 13 -2.94 -4.01 -0.12
C ILE A 13 -2.04 -5.03 -0.81
N ARG A 14 -1.68 -6.14 -0.15
CA ARG A 14 -0.85 -7.20 -0.76
C ARG A 14 -1.52 -7.80 -1.99
N ASN A 15 -2.80 -8.17 -1.87
CA ASN A 15 -3.58 -8.69 -2.99
C ASN A 15 -3.62 -7.70 -4.16
N ARG A 16 -3.75 -6.39 -3.90
CA ARG A 16 -3.72 -5.38 -4.96
C ARG A 16 -2.36 -5.29 -5.65
N ILE A 17 -1.26 -5.36 -4.89
CA ILE A 17 0.09 -5.35 -5.47
C ILE A 17 0.27 -6.57 -6.38
N GLU A 18 -0.05 -7.78 -5.90
CA GLU A 18 0.07 -9.02 -6.67
C GLU A 18 -0.83 -9.04 -7.91
N THR A 19 -2.03 -8.47 -7.83
CA THR A 19 -2.99 -8.42 -8.94
C THR A 19 -2.83 -7.21 -9.86
N GLY A 20 -1.81 -6.37 -9.64
CA GLY A 20 -1.57 -5.16 -10.43
C GLY A 20 -2.65 -4.08 -10.30
N ARG A 21 -3.47 -4.15 -9.25
CA ARG A 21 -4.52 -3.16 -8.98
C ARG A 21 -3.92 -1.90 -8.34
N PRO A 22 -4.51 -0.71 -8.58
CA PRO A 22 -4.04 0.52 -7.97
C PRO A 22 -4.16 0.49 -6.45
N TYR A 23 -3.06 0.81 -5.76
CA TYR A 23 -2.98 0.94 -4.30
C TYR A 23 -2.38 2.30 -3.86
N HIS A 24 -2.34 3.27 -4.76
CA HIS A 24 -1.90 4.64 -4.49
C HIS A 24 -2.81 5.29 -3.43
N TYR A 25 -2.22 6.09 -2.53
CA TYR A 25 -2.88 6.74 -1.38
C TYR A 25 -3.45 5.80 -0.30
N MET A 26 -3.37 4.48 -0.47
CA MET A 26 -3.73 3.49 0.57
C MET A 26 -2.63 3.33 1.63
N LEU A 27 -1.46 3.89 1.34
CA LEU A 27 -0.26 3.85 2.15
C LEU A 27 0.36 5.25 2.21
N PRO A 28 1.10 5.58 3.27
CA PRO A 28 1.98 6.73 3.27
C PRO A 28 2.93 6.69 2.08
N GLU A 29 3.27 7.86 1.53
CA GLU A 29 4.11 7.98 0.34
C GLU A 29 5.47 7.29 0.51
N ALA A 30 6.07 7.40 1.68
CA ALA A 30 7.33 6.73 2.00
C ALA A 30 7.23 5.19 1.85
N VAL A 31 6.11 4.60 2.28
CA VAL A 31 5.89 3.15 2.18
C VAL A 31 5.63 2.73 0.73
N TYR A 32 4.84 3.51 -0.02
CA TYR A 32 4.62 3.29 -1.44
C TYR A 32 5.95 3.28 -2.22
N ARG A 33 6.81 4.27 -1.96
CA ARG A 33 8.14 4.38 -2.57
C ARG A 33 9.03 3.18 -2.18
N TYR A 34 9.01 2.78 -0.91
CA TYR A 34 9.77 1.62 -0.44
C TYR A 34 9.36 0.33 -1.15
N ILE A 35 8.06 0.06 -1.27
CA ILE A 35 7.52 -1.09 -1.99
C ILE A 35 7.98 -1.09 -3.46
N LYS A 36 7.83 0.05 -4.15
CA LYS A 36 8.23 0.21 -5.56
C LYS A 36 9.73 0.06 -5.78
N ALA A 37 10.56 0.58 -4.88
CA ALA A 37 12.01 0.55 -5.00
C ALA A 37 12.62 -0.83 -4.70
N ASN A 38 12.03 -1.56 -3.75
CA ASN A 38 12.55 -2.84 -3.29
C ASN A 38 11.85 -4.05 -3.94
N GLY A 39 10.80 -3.82 -4.75
CA GLY A 39 10.02 -4.91 -5.37
C GLY A 39 9.39 -5.84 -4.34
N ILE A 40 8.99 -5.29 -3.18
CA ILE A 40 8.37 -6.10 -2.14
C ILE A 40 6.91 -6.30 -2.53
N TYR A 41 6.52 -7.58 -2.60
CA TYR A 41 5.25 -8.08 -3.14
C TYR A 41 5.20 -8.03 -4.67
#